data_AF-A0A661CQX4-F1
#
_entry.id   AF-A0A661CQX4-F1
#
_cell.length_a   1.000
_cell.length_b   1.000
_cell.length_c   1.000
_cell.angle_alpha   90.00
_cell.angle_beta   90.00
_cell.angle_gamma   90.00
#
_symmetry.space_group_name_H-M   'P 1'
#
loop_
_entity.id
_entity.type
_entity.pdbx_description
1 polymer ?
#
loop_
_entity_poly.entity_id
_entity_poly.type
_entity_poly.pdbx_seq_one_letter_code
_entity_poly.pdbx_strand_id
1 'polypeptide(L)' 'MWKDPIVEEIHRLRDQYASQFNYDIDLIFKDIQKRQTQLGKKLVSFPPRTPKYQERPNLADAKSRAAD' A
#
# COMPACT_ATOMS: atom_id res chain seq x y z
N MET A 1 5.74 -22.86 14.20
CA MET A 1 5.46 -21.64 13.42
C MET A 1 5.50 -20.47 14.41
N TRP A 2 6.43 -19.53 14.24
CA TRP A 2 6.64 -18.43 15.19
C TRP A 2 5.48 -17.43 15.07
N LYS A 3 4.87 -17.07 16.20
CA LYS A 3 3.90 -15.95 16.31
C LYS A 3 4.63 -14.68 16.74
N ASP A 4 4.56 -13.66 15.90
CA ASP A 4 5.10 -12.33 16.21
C ASP A 4 4.12 -11.57 17.12
N PRO A 5 4.55 -11.13 18.31
CA PRO A 5 3.67 -10.42 19.24
C PRO A 5 3.11 -9.11 18.68
N ILE A 6 3.85 -8.41 17.80
CA ILE A 6 3.39 -7.15 17.17
C ILE A 6 2.25 -7.43 16.20
N VAL A 7 2.36 -8.51 15.43
CA VAL A 7 1.33 -8.90 14.47
C VAL A 7 0.03 -9.28 15.20
N GLU A 8 0.14 -10.00 16.31
CA GLU A 8 -1.04 -10.38 17.10
C GLU A 8 -1.72 -9.17 17.75
N GLU A 9 -0.96 -8.17 18.19
CA GLU A 9 -1.53 -6.90 18.66
C GLU A 9 -2.28 -6.17 17.54
N ILE A 10 -1.69 -6.07 16.35
CA ILE A 10 -2.33 -5.45 15.18
C ILE A 10 -3.64 -6.17 14.83
N HIS A 11 -3.65 -7.51 14.84
CA HIS A 11 -4.86 -8.29 14.58
C HIS A 11 -5.96 -7.98 15.59
N ARG A 12 -5.65 -7.98 16.89
CA ARG A 12 -6.63 -7.67 17.94
C ARG A 12 -7.21 -6.26 17.78
N LEU A 13 -6.37 -5.27 17.49
CA LEU A 13 -6.82 -3.89 17.29
C LEU A 13 -7.72 -3.76 16.05
N ARG A 14 -7.36 -4.43 14.94
CA ARG A 14 -8.18 -4.43 13.72
C ARG A 14 -9.52 -5.14 13.92
N ASP A 15 -9.52 -6.26 14.65
CA ASP A 15 -10.73 -7.03 14.96
C ASP A 15 -11.69 -6.23 15.84
N GLN A 16 -11.15 -5.62 16.92
CA GLN A 16 -11.91 -4.72 17.77
C GLN A 16 -12.50 -3.56 16.97
N TYR A 17 -11.73 -2.93 16.08
CA TYR A 17 -12.23 -1.84 15.25
C TYR A 17 -13.30 -2.31 14.26
N ALA A 18 -13.10 -3.43 13.56
CA ALA A 18 -14.06 -3.97 12.61
C ALA A 18 -15.38 -4.40 13.27
N SER A 19 -15.33 -4.93 14.50
CA SER A 19 -16.52 -5.31 15.26
C SER A 19 -17.46 -4.14 15.54
N GLN A 20 -16.95 -2.90 15.64
CA GLN A 20 -17.76 -1.69 15.81
C GLN A 20 -18.67 -1.40 14.62
N PHE A 21 -18.36 -1.99 13.46
CA PHE A 21 -19.09 -1.84 12.20
C PHE A 21 -19.71 -3.15 11.72
N ASN A 22 -19.82 -4.17 12.60
CA ASN A 22 -20.27 -5.51 12.21
C ASN A 22 -19.48 -6.10 11.03
N TYR A 23 -18.19 -5.76 10.92
CA TYR A 23 -17.33 -6.16 9.81
C TYR A 23 -17.80 -5.67 8.43
N ASP A 24 -18.66 -4.65 8.37
CA ASP A 24 -19.06 -4.01 7.14
C ASP A 24 -17.93 -3.08 6.63
N ILE A 25 -17.31 -3.50 5.53
CA ILE A 25 -16.18 -2.79 4.91
C ILE A 25 -16.58 -1.39 4.44
N ASP A 26 -17.82 -1.21 3.95
CA ASP A 26 -18.28 0.08 3.46
C ASP A 26 -18.46 1.08 4.60
N LEU A 27 -18.94 0.61 5.76
CA LEU A 27 -19.06 1.45 6.95
C LEU A 27 -17.70 1.83 7.54
N ILE A 28 -16.76 0.89 7.59
CA ILE A 28 -15.37 1.15 8.02
C ILE A 28 -14.73 2.22 7.11
N PHE A 29 -14.89 2.06 5.79
CA PHE A 29 -14.35 3.00 4.81
C PHE A 29 -14.93 4.40 4.99
N LYS A 30 -16.24 4.52 5.18
CA LYS A 30 -16.92 5.81 5.44
C LYS A 30 -16.42 6.47 6.72
N ASP A 31 -16.17 5.72 7.79
CA ASP A 31 -15.60 6.27 9.03
C ASP A 31 -14.19 6.80 8.81
N ILE A 32 -13.34 6.07 8.09
CA ILE A 32 -11.99 6.51 7.73
C ILE A 32 -12.03 7.82 6.92
N GLN A 33 -12.91 7.90 5.91
CA GLN A 33 -13.10 9.12 5.13
C GLN A 33 -13.53 10.31 6.02
N LYS A 34 -14.45 10.08 6.96
CA LYS A 34 -14.90 11.11 7.91
C LYS A 34 -13.76 11.58 8.83
N ARG A 35 -12.91 10.67 9.33
CA ARG A 35 -11.73 11.05 10.13
C ARG A 35 -10.72 11.84 9.31
N GLN A 36 -10.53 11.47 8.05
CA GLN A 36 -9.63 12.18 7.13
C GLN A 36 -10.10 13.62 6.86
N THR A 37 -11.40 13.87 6.72
CA THR A 37 -11.92 15.23 6.51
C THR A 37 -11.87 16.10 7.76
N GLN A 38 -11.94 15.49 8.94
CA GLN A 38 -11.81 16.19 10.23
C GLN A 38 -10.38 16.62 10.54
N LEU A 39 -9.39 15.85 10.08
CA LEU A 39 -7.99 16.27 10.10
C LEU A 39 -7.87 17.47 9.17
N GLY A 40 -7.85 18.70 9.71
CA GLY A 40 -7.86 19.97 8.96
C GLY A 40 -6.70 20.20 7.98
N LYS A 41 -5.94 19.17 7.62
CA LYS A 41 -5.00 19.14 6.51
C LYS A 41 -5.77 19.00 5.20
N LYS A 42 -5.42 19.82 4.21
CA LYS A 42 -5.98 19.72 2.86
C LYS A 42 -5.59 18.38 2.22
N LEU A 43 -6.58 17.56 1.89
CA LEU A 43 -6.38 16.38 1.05
C LEU A 43 -6.00 16.84 -0.37
N VAL A 44 -4.89 16.32 -0.90
CA VAL A 44 -4.41 16.61 -2.26
C VAL A 44 -4.24 15.31 -3.02
N SER A 45 -4.65 15.30 -4.29
CA SER A 45 -4.38 14.20 -5.22
C SER A 45 -3.17 14.58 -6.07
N PHE A 46 -2.22 13.67 -6.20
CA PHE A 46 -1.09 13.82 -7.11
C PHE A 46 -1.41 13.11 -8.44
N PRO A 47 -0.91 13.61 -9.58
CA PRO A 47 -1.03 12.89 -10.84
C PRO A 47 -0.31 11.53 -10.74
N PRO A 48 -0.77 10.50 -11.49
CA PRO A 48 -0.09 9.22 -11.55
C PRO A 48 1.39 9.37 -11.93
N ARG A 49 2.26 8.55 -11.32
CA ARG A 49 3.67 8.51 -11.70
C ARG A 49 3.80 7.87 -13.09
N THR A 50 4.61 8.47 -13.96
CA THR A 50 4.97 7.86 -15.23
C THR A 50 5.93 6.69 -15.00
N PRO A 51 5.70 5.52 -15.61
CA PRO A 51 6.65 4.42 -15.52
C PRO A 51 7.95 4.85 -16.20
N LYS A 52 9.07 4.76 -15.47
CA LYS A 52 10.38 4.88 -16.08
C LYS A 52 10.65 3.57 -16.81
N TYR A 53 10.53 3.58 -18.13
CA TYR A 53 11.04 2.47 -18.93
C TYR A 53 12.54 2.41 -18.70
N GLN A 54 13.00 1.42 -17.94
CA GLN A 54 14.40 1.05 -17.97
C GLN A 54 14.61 0.43 -19.34
N GLU A 55 15.38 1.10 -20.21
CA GLU A 55 15.85 0.47 -21.43
C GLU A 55 16.57 -0.82 -21.02
N ARG A 56 15.95 -1.96 -21.33
CA ARG A 56 16.66 -3.22 -21.27
C ARG A 56 17.78 -3.10 -22.30
N PRO A 57 19.06 -3.29 -21.93
CA PRO A 57 20.12 -3.27 -22.92
C PRO A 57 19.78 -4.27 -24.01
N ASN A 58 19.93 -3.84 -25.26
CA ASN A 58 19.55 -4.63 -26.42
C ASN A 58 20.33 -5.96 -26.35
N LEU A 59 19.66 -7.09 -26.59
CA LEU A 59 20.29 -8.42 -26.46
C LEU A 59 21.47 -8.60 -27.44
N ALA A 60 21.55 -7.77 -28.47
CA ALA A 60 22.67 -7.66 -29.39
C ALA A 60 23.93 -7.07 -28.73
N ASP A 61 23.78 -6.07 -27.85
CA ASP A 61 24.89 -5.39 -27.16
C ASP A 61 25.48 -6.25 -26.03
N ALA A 62 24.71 -7.20 -25.49
CA ALA A 62 25.17 -8.13 -24.48
C ALA A 62 26.10 -9.23 -25.05
N LYS A 63 26.02 -9.51 -26.36
CA LYS A 63 26.85 -10.53 -27.02
C LYS A 63 28.23 -10.04 -27.45
N SER A 64 28.45 -8.73 -27.60
CA SER A 64 29.77 -8.17 -27.93
C SER A 64 30.70 -8.07 -26.71
N ARG A 65 30.16 -7.87 -25.50
CA ARG A 65 30.95 -7.76 -24.26
C ARG A 65 31.39 -9.10 -23.65
N ALA A 66 30.92 -10.24 -24.17
CA ALA A 66 31.31 -11.56 -23.70
C ALA A 66 32.43 -12.21 -24.55
N ALA A 67 32.97 -11.47 -25.53
CA ALA A 67 33.97 -11.94 -26.47
C ALA A 67 35.32 -11.18 -26.39
N ASP A 68 35.49 -10.29 -25.41
CA ASP A 68 36.75 -9.63 -25.05
C ASP A 68 37.29 -10.17 -23.70
#